data_AF-A0A418BP05-F1
#
_entry.id   AF-A0A418BP05-F1
#
_cell.length_a   1.000
_cell.length_b   1.000
_cell.length_c   1.000
_cell.angle_alpha   90.00
_cell.angle_beta   90.00
_cell.angle_gamma   90.00
#
_symmetry.space_group_name_H-M   'P 1'
#
loop_
_entity.id
_entity.type
_entity.pdbx_description
1 polymer ?
#
loop_
_entity_poly.entity_id
_entity_poly.type
_entity_poly.pdbx_seq_one_letter_code
_entity_poly.pdbx_strand_id
1 'polypeptide(L)'
;MLDIHVKQNLLDADETDIMRGAMHFKAKVVASVMTPIDQVYSLPTTTKLTLATIRHIYQQGYSRIPVYHKDIHDIVGLIFVKDLIFADPAEETTLLHFVHVFGRGVHRVWPDSTLGDVLQAFKMGRTHLALVHDVNNAGPVRFLYSPVP
;
A
#
# COMPACT_ATOMS: atom_id res chain seq x y z
N MET A 1 -10.21 -10.60 -32.74
CA MET A 1 -8.90 -11.10 -33.26
C MET A 1 -8.30 -12.16 -32.33
N LEU A 2 -8.38 -12.02 -31.00
CA LEU A 2 -8.04 -13.11 -30.06
C LEU A 2 -8.98 -14.31 -30.15
N ASP A 3 -10.28 -14.10 -30.32
CA ASP A 3 -11.25 -15.21 -30.42
C ASP A 3 -11.00 -16.15 -31.61
N ILE A 4 -10.24 -15.67 -32.60
CA ILE A 4 -9.86 -16.44 -33.79
C ILE A 4 -8.70 -17.39 -33.46
N HIS A 5 -7.73 -16.97 -32.62
CA HIS A 5 -6.57 -17.80 -32.24
C HIS A 5 -6.92 -18.82 -31.15
N VAL A 6 -7.81 -18.48 -30.21
CA VAL A 6 -8.32 -19.41 -29.20
C VAL A 6 -9.06 -20.59 -29.84
N LYS A 7 -9.79 -20.35 -30.94
CA LYS A 7 -10.48 -21.42 -31.71
C LYS A 7 -9.54 -22.38 -32.44
N GLN A 8 -8.25 -22.04 -32.59
CA GLN A 8 -7.28 -22.91 -33.27
C GLN A 8 -6.49 -23.82 -32.31
N ASN A 9 -6.87 -23.89 -31.02
CA ASN A 9 -6.24 -24.75 -30.02
C ASN A 9 -4.72 -24.52 -29.84
N LEU A 10 -4.27 -23.28 -30.14
CA LEU A 10 -2.87 -22.87 -30.11
C LEU A 10 -2.44 -22.23 -28.78
N LEU A 11 -3.37 -22.04 -27.84
CA LEU A 11 -3.13 -21.39 -26.55
C LEU A 11 -3.77 -22.21 -25.44
N ASP A 12 -3.05 -22.36 -24.33
CA ASP A 12 -3.59 -23.02 -23.14
C ASP A 12 -4.61 -22.11 -22.42
N ALA A 13 -5.44 -22.69 -21.55
CA ALA A 13 -6.46 -21.96 -20.80
C ALA A 13 -5.83 -20.84 -19.96
N ASP A 14 -4.71 -21.14 -19.30
CA ASP A 14 -3.98 -20.18 -18.46
C ASP A 14 -3.41 -19.00 -19.28
N GLU A 15 -2.88 -19.28 -20.47
CA GLU A 15 -2.36 -18.24 -21.37
C GLU A 15 -3.49 -17.32 -21.87
N THR A 16 -4.66 -17.91 -22.13
CA THR A 16 -5.85 -17.17 -22.56
C THR A 16 -6.35 -16.23 -21.45
N ASP A 17 -6.34 -16.69 -20.20
CA ASP A 17 -6.76 -15.89 -19.04
C ASP A 17 -5.78 -14.75 -18.74
N ILE A 18 -4.47 -15.01 -18.83
CA ILE A 18 -3.45 -13.96 -18.71
C ILE A 18 -3.64 -12.89 -19.78
N MET A 19 -3.86 -13.28 -21.04
CA MET A 19 -4.08 -12.33 -22.13
C MET A 19 -5.36 -11.50 -21.94
N ARG A 20 -6.47 -12.13 -21.53
CA ARG A 20 -7.72 -11.43 -21.21
C ARG A 20 -7.53 -10.44 -20.06
N GLY A 21 -6.84 -10.85 -19.00
CA GLY A 21 -6.50 -9.98 -17.88
C GLY A 21 -5.68 -8.78 -18.32
N ALA A 22 -4.62 -9.00 -19.12
CA ALA A 22 -3.73 -7.94 -19.59
C ALA A 22 -4.43 -6.89 -20.47
N MET A 23 -5.37 -7.31 -21.32
CA MET A 23 -6.12 -6.40 -22.19
C MET A 23 -6.96 -5.39 -21.40
N HIS A 24 -7.61 -5.83 -20.32
CA HIS A 24 -8.45 -4.95 -19.52
C HIS A 24 -7.72 -4.27 -18.36
N PHE A 25 -6.55 -4.79 -17.97
CA PHE A 25 -5.79 -4.30 -16.82
C PHE A 25 -5.50 -2.80 -16.92
N LYS A 26 -4.98 -2.31 -18.05
CA LYS A 26 -4.56 -0.92 -18.18
C LYS A 26 -5.68 0.10 -17.99
N ALA A 27 -6.91 -0.24 -18.36
CA ALA A 27 -8.07 0.64 -18.26
C ALA A 27 -8.84 0.47 -16.94
N LYS A 28 -8.52 -0.56 -16.15
CA LYS A 28 -9.18 -0.81 -14.87
C LYS A 28 -8.79 0.28 -13.87
N VAL A 29 -9.75 0.74 -13.07
CA VAL A 29 -9.54 1.78 -12.04
C VAL A 29 -9.09 1.17 -10.73
N VAL A 30 -8.27 1.90 -9.97
CA VAL A 30 -7.74 1.50 -8.65
C VAL A 30 -8.86 1.12 -7.68
N ALA A 31 -9.95 1.90 -7.66
CA ALA A 31 -11.10 1.65 -6.78
C ALA A 31 -11.69 0.23 -6.92
N SER A 32 -11.53 -0.40 -8.07
CA SER A 32 -12.09 -1.73 -8.35
C SER A 32 -11.22 -2.91 -7.87
N VAL A 33 -10.01 -2.64 -7.36
CA VAL A 33 -9.07 -3.67 -6.87
C VAL A 33 -8.42 -3.32 -5.54
N MET A 34 -8.63 -2.11 -5.02
CA MET A 34 -8.05 -1.68 -3.75
C MET A 34 -8.58 -2.50 -2.56
N THR A 35 -7.78 -2.57 -1.51
CA THR A 35 -8.22 -3.12 -0.22
C THR A 35 -8.86 -2.01 0.61
N PRO A 36 -10.09 -2.19 1.10
CA PRO A 36 -10.72 -1.26 2.05
C PRO A 36 -9.86 -1.03 3.29
N ILE A 37 -9.76 0.22 3.77
CA ILE A 37 -8.82 0.60 4.85
C ILE A 37 -9.08 -0.12 6.18
N ASP A 38 -10.33 -0.47 6.46
CA ASP A 38 -10.77 -1.27 7.60
C ASP A 38 -10.26 -2.72 7.57
N GLN A 39 -9.88 -3.22 6.40
CA GLN A 39 -9.27 -4.53 6.20
C GLN A 39 -7.73 -4.48 6.15
N VAL A 40 -7.14 -3.29 6.22
CA VAL A 40 -5.69 -3.10 6.19
C VAL A 40 -5.13 -3.21 7.59
N TYR A 41 -4.22 -4.16 7.81
CA TYR A 41 -3.42 -4.20 9.02
C TYR A 41 -2.51 -2.97 9.09
N SER A 42 -2.81 -2.08 10.03
CA SER A 42 -2.11 -0.82 10.27
C SER A 42 -1.88 -0.64 11.76
N LEU A 43 -0.87 0.15 12.13
CA LEU A 43 -0.46 0.32 13.52
C LEU A 43 -0.43 1.81 13.91
N PRO A 44 -0.83 2.16 15.14
CA PRO A 44 -0.69 3.54 15.60
C PRO A 44 0.78 3.90 15.84
N THR A 45 1.10 5.20 15.71
CA THR A 45 2.44 5.73 16.02
C THR A 45 2.88 5.43 17.46
N THR A 46 1.92 5.22 18.36
CA THR A 46 2.14 4.94 19.79
C THR A 46 2.45 3.48 20.11
N THR A 47 2.38 2.57 19.12
CA THR A 47 2.73 1.15 19.33
C THR A 47 4.18 1.02 19.79
N LYS A 48 4.37 0.39 20.95
CA LYS A 48 5.70 0.04 21.48
C LYS A 48 6.21 -1.24 20.85
N LEU A 49 7.45 -1.21 20.37
CA LEU A 49 8.13 -2.34 19.74
C LEU A 49 8.71 -3.33 20.77
N THR A 50 7.84 -3.90 21.58
CA THR A 50 8.21 -5.00 22.49
C THR A 50 8.45 -6.30 21.71
N LEU A 51 9.07 -7.31 22.35
CA LEU A 51 9.31 -8.61 21.71
C LEU A 51 8.00 -9.27 21.26
N ALA A 52 6.95 -9.17 22.09
CA ALA A 52 5.63 -9.69 21.78
C ALA A 52 5.01 -8.95 20.59
N THR A 53 5.11 -7.62 20.56
CA THR A 53 4.61 -6.79 19.46
C THR A 53 5.33 -7.13 18.14
N ILE A 54 6.65 -7.19 18.16
CA ILE A 54 7.47 -7.50 16.98
C ILE A 54 7.11 -8.89 16.46
N ARG A 55 7.02 -9.89 17.35
CA ARG A 55 6.61 -11.25 16.97
C ARG A 55 5.21 -11.26 16.35
N HIS A 56 4.27 -10.52 16.93
CA HIS A 56 2.91 -10.40 16.38
C HIS A 56 2.93 -9.79 14.98
N ILE A 57 3.71 -8.72 14.77
CA ILE A 57 3.90 -8.08 13.45
C ILE A 57 4.41 -9.10 12.42
N TYR A 58 5.42 -9.91 12.77
CA TYR A 58 5.94 -10.95 11.89
C TYR A 58 4.89 -12.01 11.54
N GLN A 59 4.05 -12.40 12.51
CA GLN A 59 2.99 -13.40 12.30
C GLN A 59 1.90 -12.93 11.33
N GLN A 60 1.70 -11.62 11.17
CA GLN A 60 0.77 -11.10 10.16
C GLN A 60 1.25 -11.30 8.72
N GLY A 61 2.55 -11.54 8.50
CA GLY A 61 3.11 -11.86 7.18
C GLY A 61 3.21 -10.68 6.19
N TYR A 62 2.86 -9.46 6.59
CA TYR A 62 2.99 -8.28 5.73
C TYR A 62 4.41 -7.74 5.72
N SER A 63 4.93 -7.39 4.55
CA SER A 63 6.26 -6.75 4.44
C SER A 63 6.24 -5.25 4.72
N ARG A 64 5.09 -4.59 4.49
CA ARG A 64 4.91 -3.13 4.58
C ARG A 64 3.63 -2.85 5.33
N ILE A 65 3.70 -2.05 6.39
CA ILE A 65 2.57 -1.79 7.29
C ILE A 65 2.37 -0.27 7.39
N PRO A 66 1.19 0.25 7.03
CA PRO A 66 0.87 1.66 7.24
C PRO A 66 0.87 2.01 8.73
N VAL A 67 1.41 3.17 9.06
CA VAL A 67 1.41 3.72 10.43
C VAL A 67 0.55 4.96 10.47
N TYR A 68 -0.36 5.04 11.44
CA TYR A 68 -1.32 6.14 11.59
C TYR A 68 -1.14 6.90 12.90
N HIS A 69 -1.53 8.17 12.93
CA HIS A 69 -1.40 8.99 14.14
C HIS A 69 -2.70 9.08 14.96
N LYS A 70 -3.78 9.59 14.37
CA LYS A 70 -5.07 9.76 15.07
C LYS A 70 -5.99 8.56 14.93
N ASP A 71 -6.23 8.15 13.70
CA ASP A 71 -7.10 7.03 13.32
C ASP A 71 -6.60 6.43 12.00
N ILE A 72 -7.20 5.33 11.58
CA ILE A 72 -6.79 4.57 10.38
C ILE A 72 -6.86 5.38 9.07
N HIS A 73 -7.52 6.55 9.05
CA HIS A 73 -7.54 7.46 7.91
C HIS A 73 -6.40 8.49 7.92
N ASP A 74 -5.70 8.66 9.05
CA ASP A 74 -4.56 9.56 9.25
C ASP A 74 -3.22 8.82 9.13
N ILE A 75 -2.96 8.24 7.95
CA ILE A 75 -1.69 7.54 7.65
C ILE A 75 -0.55 8.56 7.51
N VAL A 76 0.44 8.46 8.39
CA VAL A 76 1.60 9.35 8.46
C VAL A 76 2.87 8.75 7.85
N GLY A 77 2.90 7.42 7.64
CA GLY A 77 4.06 6.78 7.06
C GLY A 77 3.89 5.29 6.82
N LEU A 78 4.96 4.67 6.33
CA LEU A 78 5.04 3.24 6.06
C LEU A 78 6.27 2.64 6.75
N ILE A 79 6.06 1.59 7.54
CA ILE A 79 7.15 0.79 8.11
C ILE A 79 7.39 -0.45 7.25
N PHE A 80 8.65 -0.79 7.02
CA PHE A 80 9.03 -2.06 6.42
C PHE A 80 9.40 -3.01 7.55
N VAL A 81 8.78 -4.20 7.59
CA VAL A 81 8.99 -5.15 8.69
C VAL A 81 10.45 -5.58 8.83
N LYS A 82 11.20 -5.63 7.72
CA LYS A 82 12.63 -5.93 7.75
C LYS A 82 13.45 -4.90 8.54
N ASP A 83 13.00 -3.65 8.61
CA ASP A 83 13.72 -2.57 9.32
C ASP A 83 13.54 -2.71 10.84
N LEU A 84 12.57 -3.50 11.30
CA LEU A 84 12.39 -3.83 12.72
C LEU A 84 13.53 -4.71 13.27
N ILE A 85 14.43 -5.22 12.42
CA ILE A 85 15.66 -5.89 12.88
C ILE A 85 16.56 -4.97 13.71
N PHE A 86 16.43 -3.65 13.51
CA PHE A 86 17.17 -2.64 14.28
C PHE A 86 16.47 -2.23 15.58
N ALA A 87 15.30 -2.82 15.89
CA ALA A 87 14.62 -2.57 17.15
C ALA A 87 15.27 -3.39 18.27
N ASP A 88 15.62 -2.70 19.35
CA ASP A 88 15.88 -3.37 20.63
C ASP A 88 14.54 -3.48 21.40
N PRO A 89 14.03 -4.71 21.62
CA PRO A 89 12.78 -4.91 22.36
C PRO A 89 12.82 -4.42 23.82
N ALA A 90 14.02 -4.30 24.42
CA ALA A 90 14.17 -3.86 25.81
C ALA A 90 13.92 -2.35 25.97
N GLU A 91 14.17 -1.56 24.93
CA GLU A 91 13.98 -0.10 24.93
C GLU A 91 12.51 0.30 24.78
N GLU A 92 11.64 -0.64 24.35
CA GLU A 92 10.22 -0.41 24.09
C GLU A 92 9.93 0.82 23.20
N THR A 93 10.85 1.14 22.29
CA THR A 93 10.75 2.31 21.42
C THR A 93 9.43 2.30 20.64
N THR A 94 8.81 3.47 20.51
CA THR A 94 7.55 3.60 19.78
C THR A 94 7.77 3.55 18.26
N LEU A 95 6.75 3.08 17.52
CA LEU A 95 6.77 3.08 16.06
C LEU A 95 7.00 4.47 15.48
N LEU A 96 6.59 5.54 16.18
CA LEU A 96 6.85 6.92 15.76
C LEU A 96 8.34 7.16 15.50
N HIS A 97 9.22 6.67 16.37
CA HIS A 97 10.66 6.84 16.19
C HIS A 97 11.14 6.14 14.91
N PHE A 98 10.65 4.93 14.65
CA PHE A 98 10.97 4.20 13.42
C PHE A 98 10.41 4.88 12.17
N VAL A 99 9.24 5.51 12.25
CA VAL A 99 8.71 6.33 11.15
C VAL A 99 9.58 7.57 10.93
N HIS A 100 10.14 8.18 11.97
CA HIS A 100 11.05 9.31 11.78
C HIS A 100 12.40 8.89 11.19
N VAL A 101 12.95 7.74 11.58
CA VAL A 101 14.27 7.27 11.14
C VAL A 101 14.22 6.58 9.78
N PHE A 102 13.24 5.70 9.58
CA PHE A 102 13.12 4.82 8.40
C PHE A 102 11.84 5.04 7.60
N GLY A 103 10.94 5.89 8.08
CA GLY A 103 9.64 6.08 7.47
C GLY A 103 9.79 6.54 6.04
N ARG A 104 9.08 5.82 5.17
CA ARG A 104 9.02 6.15 3.76
C ARG A 104 7.72 6.88 3.52
N GLY A 105 7.79 7.93 2.70
CA GLY A 105 6.62 8.60 2.19
C GLY A 105 5.70 7.58 1.51
N VAL A 106 4.40 7.75 1.74
CA VAL A 106 3.40 6.88 1.11
C VAL A 106 3.04 7.48 -0.23
N HIS A 107 3.24 6.74 -1.32
CA HIS A 107 2.76 7.17 -2.62
C HIS A 107 1.23 7.20 -2.59
N ARG A 108 0.64 8.33 -2.97
CA ARG A 108 -0.82 8.51 -2.98
C ARG A 108 -1.33 8.45 -4.41
N VAL A 109 -2.45 7.78 -4.59
CA VAL A 109 -3.12 7.61 -5.89
C VAL A 109 -4.61 7.87 -5.71
N TRP A 110 -5.25 8.34 -6.77
CA TRP A 110 -6.68 8.60 -6.76
C TRP A 110 -7.48 7.31 -7.02
N PRO A 111 -8.73 7.19 -6.54
CA PRO A 111 -9.56 6.01 -6.79
C PRO A 111 -9.84 5.77 -8.28
N ASP A 112 -9.91 6.85 -9.08
CA ASP A 112 -10.13 6.86 -10.53
C ASP A 112 -8.83 6.72 -11.35
N SER A 113 -7.66 6.71 -10.70
CA SER A 113 -6.39 6.41 -11.38
C SER A 113 -6.44 5.02 -12.02
N THR A 114 -5.78 4.87 -13.17
CA THR A 114 -5.74 3.58 -13.86
C THR A 114 -4.68 2.65 -13.28
N LEU A 115 -4.90 1.33 -13.34
CA LEU A 115 -3.87 0.36 -12.95
C LEU A 115 -2.63 0.42 -13.85
N GLY A 116 -2.77 0.90 -15.09
CA GLY A 116 -1.64 1.17 -15.97
C GLY A 116 -0.67 2.19 -15.38
N ASP A 117 -1.21 3.33 -14.91
CA ASP A 117 -0.44 4.42 -14.32
C ASP A 117 0.21 3.99 -13.00
N VAL A 118 -0.55 3.29 -12.14
CA VAL A 118 -0.04 2.77 -10.87
C VAL A 118 1.07 1.74 -11.09
N LEU A 119 0.88 0.82 -12.05
CA LEU A 119 1.91 -0.15 -12.41
C LEU A 119 3.18 0.54 -12.93
N GLN A 120 3.03 1.60 -13.73
CA GLN A 120 4.18 2.38 -14.20
C GLN A 120 4.92 3.04 -13.04
N ALA A 121 4.19 3.63 -12.08
CA ALA A 121 4.79 4.20 -10.87
C ALA A 121 5.57 3.14 -10.06
N PHE A 122 5.02 1.93 -9.93
CA PHE A 122 5.69 0.82 -9.25
C PHE A 122 6.95 0.35 -10.00
N LYS A 123 6.88 0.23 -11.33
CA LYS A 123 8.03 -0.17 -12.17
C LYS A 123 9.19 0.84 -12.14
N MET A 124 8.90 2.12 -11.94
CA MET A 124 9.92 3.17 -11.77
C MET A 124 10.61 3.12 -10.40
N GLY A 125 10.33 2.10 -9.58
CA GLY A 125 10.98 1.89 -8.29
C GLY A 125 10.51 2.85 -7.19
N ARG A 126 9.43 3.60 -7.43
CA ARG A 126 8.93 4.59 -6.46
C ARG A 126 8.36 3.94 -5.21
N THR A 127 7.64 2.82 -5.36
CA THR A 127 7.05 2.05 -4.25
C THR A 127 6.44 0.74 -4.77
N HIS A 128 6.07 -0.17 -3.85
CA HIS A 128 5.22 -1.34 -4.13
C HIS A 128 3.89 -1.32 -3.35
N LEU A 129 3.62 -0.21 -2.66
CA LEU A 129 2.39 0.04 -1.92
C LEU A 129 2.00 1.51 -2.13
N ALA A 130 0.75 1.74 -2.50
CA ALA A 130 0.19 3.07 -2.61
C ALA A 130 -1.04 3.19 -1.70
N LEU A 131 -1.23 4.36 -1.13
CA LEU A 131 -2.44 4.72 -0.41
C LEU A 131 -3.43 5.33 -1.39
N VAL A 132 -4.61 4.73 -1.46
CA VAL A 132 -5.72 5.34 -2.20
C VAL A 132 -6.33 6.39 -1.28
N HIS A 133 -6.38 7.63 -1.74
CA HIS A 133 -7.01 8.72 -1.00
C HIS A 133 -8.11 9.34 -1.86
N ASP A 134 -9.28 9.50 -1.27
CA ASP A 134 -10.37 10.25 -1.86
C ASP A 134 -10.56 11.54 -1.06
N VAL A 135 -10.64 12.67 -1.75
CA VAL A 135 -11.04 13.93 -1.15
C VAL A 135 -12.56 13.96 -1.06
N ASN A 136 -13.14 13.17 -0.17
CA ASN A 136 -14.53 13.38 0.21
C ASN A 136 -14.63 14.77 0.85
N ASN A 137 -15.10 15.73 0.05
CA ASN A 137 -15.38 17.12 0.41
C ASN A 137 -16.62 17.26 1.35
N ALA A 138 -16.87 16.27 2.20
CA ALA A 138 -18.01 16.18 3.11
C ALA A 138 -17.60 16.28 4.59
N GLY A 139 -16.50 16.98 4.88
CA GLY A 139 -16.04 17.37 6.21
C GLY A 139 -15.17 18.63 6.08
N PRO A 140 -15.01 19.45 7.14
CA PRO A 140 -14.38 20.76 7.01
C PRO A 140 -12.98 20.61 6.41
N VAL A 141 -12.82 21.19 5.22
CA VAL A 141 -11.59 21.28 4.44
C VAL A 141 -10.39 21.55 5.35
N ARG A 142 -9.64 20.50 5.68
CA ARG A 142 -8.31 20.64 6.27
C ARG A 142 -7.30 20.66 5.14
N PHE A 143 -7.07 21.87 4.63
CA PHE A 143 -5.82 22.18 3.94
C PHE A 143 -4.67 21.89 4.91
N LEU A 144 -3.87 20.87 4.62
CA LEU A 144 -2.55 20.72 5.24
C LEU A 144 -1.51 20.92 4.15
N TYR A 145 -1.15 22.18 3.98
CA TYR A 145 0.16 22.56 3.45
C TYR A 145 1.23 22.08 4.44
N SER A 146 2.29 21.46 3.94
CA SER A 146 3.59 21.52 4.60
C SER A 146 4.64 21.83 3.52
N PRO A 147 5.10 23.09 3.41
CA PRO A 147 6.24 23.43 2.59
C PRO A 147 7.46 23.49 3.52
N VAL A 148 8.42 22.59 3.40
CA VAL A 148 9.73 22.87 4.01
C VAL A 148 10.83 22.01 3.37
N PRO A 149 12.07 22.51 3.36
CA PRO A 149 12.61 23.61 2.56
C PRO A 149 13.49 23.11 1.40
#